data_AF-A0A0S3F2F6-F1
#
_entry.id   AF-A0A0S3F2F6-F1
#
_cell.length_a   1.000
_cell.length_b   1.000
_cell.length_c   1.000
_cell.angle_alpha   90.00
_cell.angle_beta   90.00
_cell.angle_gamma   90.00
#
_symmetry.space_group_name_H-M   'P 1'
#
loop_
_entity.id
_entity.type
_entity.pdbx_description
1 polymer ?
#
loop_
_entity_poly.entity_id
_entity_poly.type
_entity_poly.pdbx_seq_one_letter_code
_entity_poly.pdbx_strand_id
1 'polypeptide(L)' 'MDREVDVNYLLHRQQMSLIRAAKSQSAAGRTAYEDLARGYGERVDAYRQGNFRTTSLTH' A
#
# COMPACT_ATOMS: atom_id res chain seq x y z
N MET A 1 9.65 8.03 15.47
CA MET A 1 8.31 7.47 15.77
C MET A 1 7.75 6.92 14.47
N ASP A 2 8.36 5.86 13.94
CA ASP A 2 7.68 5.01 12.97
C ASP A 2 6.53 4.37 13.75
N ARG A 3 5.33 4.97 13.67
CA ARG A 3 4.15 4.16 13.93
C ARG A 3 4.23 3.09 12.86
N GLU A 4 4.64 1.90 13.26
CA GLU A 4 4.62 0.70 12.43
C GLU A 4 3.26 0.70 11.73
N VAL A 5 3.27 1.08 10.45
CA VAL A 5 2.04 1.12 9.67
C VAL A 5 1.79 -0.33 9.33
N ASP A 6 0.90 -0.95 10.10
CA ASP A 6 0.57 -2.36 9.96
C ASP A 6 0.17 -2.69 8.51
N VAL A 7 0.56 -3.87 8.03
CA VAL A 7 0.29 -4.33 6.67
C VAL A 7 -1.21 -4.31 6.36
N ASN A 8 -2.07 -4.62 7.33
CA ASN A 8 -3.52 -4.57 7.13
C ASN A 8 -4.00 -3.14 6.91
N TYR A 9 -3.41 -2.15 7.57
CA TYR A 9 -3.71 -0.75 7.29
C TYR A 9 -3.35 -0.40 5.84
N LEU A 10 -2.15 -0.78 5.39
CA LEU A 10 -1.71 -0.51 4.02
C LEU A 10 -2.61 -1.19 2.98
N LEU A 11 -2.93 -2.46 3.19
CA LEU A 11 -3.83 -3.24 2.32
C LEU A 11 -5.23 -2.63 2.29
N HIS A 12 -5.79 -2.26 3.44
CA HIS A 12 -7.09 -1.63 3.51
C HIS A 12 -7.11 -0.29 2.73
N ARG A 13 -6.07 0.52 2.89
CA ARG A 13 -5.93 1.80 2.17
C ARG A 13 -5.75 1.59 0.66
N GLN A 14 -4.99 0.58 0.25
CA GLN A 14 -4.86 0.19 -1.16
C GLN A 14 -6.22 -0.17 -1.76
N GLN A 15 -6.98 -1.06 -1.10
CA GLN A 15 -8.30 -1.48 -1.56
C GLN A 15 -9.28 -0.30 -1.67
N MET A 16 -9.31 0.57 -0.65
CA MET A 16 -10.17 1.74 -0.66
C MET A 16 -9.82 2.73 -1.78
N SER A 17 -8.53 2.92 -2.06
CA SER A 17 -8.09 3.74 -3.19
C SER A 17 -8.53 3.15 -4.53
N LEU A 18 -8.39 1.83 -4.75
CA LEU A 18 -8.86 1.16 -5.97
C LEU A 18 -10.37 1.30 -6.17
N ILE A 19 -11.17 1.13 -5.10
CA ILE A 19 -12.63 1.34 -5.15
C ILE A 19 -12.96 2.77 -5.56
N ARG A 20 -12.23 3.76 -5.04
CA ARG A 20 -12.44 5.17 -5.38
C ARG A 20 -11.99 5.50 -6.81
N ALA A 21 -10.90 4.92 -7.29
CA ALA A 21 -10.47 5.03 -8.68
C ALA A 21 -11.56 4.52 -9.64
N ALA A 22 -12.09 3.32 -9.35
CA ALA A 22 -13.16 2.71 -10.14
C ALA A 22 -14.46 3.54 -10.15
N LYS A 23 -14.77 4.22 -9.03
CA LYS A 23 -15.95 5.11 -8.91
C LYS A 23 -15.70 6.53 -9.43
N SER A 24 -14.47 6.92 -9.72
CA SER A 24 -14.15 8.29 -10.13
C SER A 24 -14.69 8.58 -11.53
N GLN A 25 -15.45 9.67 -11.63
CA GLN A 25 -15.98 10.20 -12.89
C GLN A 25 -14.97 11.07 -13.65
N SER A 26 -13.93 11.57 -12.96
CA SER A 26 -12.85 12.34 -13.58
C SER A 26 -11.63 11.47 -13.83
N ALA A 27 -11.00 11.63 -15.00
CA ALA A 27 -9.73 10.99 -15.35
C ALA A 27 -8.64 11.35 -14.34
N ALA A 28 -8.49 12.63 -13.99
CA ALA A 28 -7.51 13.08 -13.01
C ALA A 28 -7.76 12.46 -11.61
N GLY A 29 -9.04 12.39 -11.20
CA GLY A 29 -9.41 11.75 -9.93
C GLY A 29 -9.13 10.24 -9.93
N ARG A 30 -9.34 9.57 -11.07
CA ARG A 30 -9.03 8.15 -11.24
C ARG A 30 -7.53 7.91 -11.10
N THR A 31 -6.73 8.64 -11.85
CA THR A 31 -5.26 8.55 -11.80
C THR A 31 -4.73 8.83 -10.40
N ALA A 32 -5.24 9.87 -9.72
CA ALA A 32 -4.81 10.18 -8.35
C ALA A 32 -5.06 9.01 -7.38
N TYR A 33 -6.21 8.34 -7.47
CA TYR A 33 -6.49 7.17 -6.63
C TYR A 33 -5.69 5.93 -7.05
N GLU A 34 -5.42 5.74 -8.34
CA GLU A 34 -4.53 4.67 -8.82
C GLU A 34 -3.10 4.84 -8.30
N ASP A 35 -2.57 6.07 -8.33
CA ASP A 35 -1.24 6.38 -7.81
C ASP A 35 -1.17 6.15 -6.30
N LEU A 36 -2.22 6.52 -5.55
CA LEU A 36 -2.31 6.18 -4.13
C LEU A 36 -2.32 4.66 -3.90
N ALA A 37 -3.11 3.91 -4.68
CA ALA A 37 -3.14 2.45 -4.56
C ALA A 37 -1.77 1.82 -4.86
N ARG A 38 -1.06 2.32 -5.87
CA ARG A 38 0.30 1.88 -6.21
C ARG A 38 1.26 2.15 -5.06
N GLY A 39 1.26 3.36 -4.51
CA GLY A 39 2.15 3.72 -3.39
C GLY A 39 1.88 2.91 -2.12
N TYR A 40 0.63 2.52 -1.85
CA TYR A 40 0.35 1.59 -0.75
C TYR A 40 0.89 0.18 -1.03
N GLY A 41 0.77 -0.32 -2.26
CA GLY A 41 1.34 -1.61 -2.67
C GLY A 41 2.87 -1.65 -2.53
N GLU A 42 3.56 -0.61 -2.98
CA GLU A 42 5.01 -0.49 -2.84
C GLU A 42 5.46 -0.55 -1.36
N ARG A 43 4.70 0.07 -0.46
CA ARG A 43 4.98 0.01 0.99
C ARG A 43 4.74 -1.39 1.57
N VAL A 44 3.73 -2.11 1.10
CA VAL A 44 3.49 -3.51 1.50
C VAL A 44 4.68 -4.39 1.08
N ASP A 45 5.16 -4.21 -0.15
CA ASP A 45 6.28 -5.00 -0.66
C ASP A 45 7.59 -4.65 0.06
N ALA A 46 7.81 -3.38 0.40
CA ALA A 46 8.94 -2.97 1.23
C ALA A 46 8.88 -3.60 2.63
N TYR A 47 7.70 -3.62 3.27
CA TYR A 47 7.50 -4.26 4.56
C TYR A 47 7.76 -5.77 4.51
N ARG A 48 7.24 -6.46 3.49
CA ARG A 48 7.49 -7.89 3.27
C ARG A 48 8.98 -8.17 3.11
N GLN A 49 9.68 -7.40 2.27
CA GLN A 49 11.13 -7.55 2.06
C GLN A 49 11.92 -7.31 3.35
N GLY A 50 11.54 -6.30 4.14
CA GLY A 50 12.12 -6.05 5.46
C GLY A 50 11.95 -7.26 6.40
N ASN A 51 10.76 -7.83 6.45
CA ASN A 51 10.49 -9.02 7.27
C ASN A 51 11.29 -10.24 6.79
N PHE A 52 11.34 -10.51 5.48
CA PHE A 52 12.15 -11.61 4.93
C PHE A 52 13.62 -11.48 5.34
N ARG A 53 14.19 -10.27 5.29
CA ARG A 53 15.57 -10.01 5.71
C ARG A 53 15.78 -10.28 7.19
N THR A 54 14.87 -9.82 8.05
CA THR A 54 14.96 -10.03 9.51
C THR A 54 14.84 -11.51 9.86
N THR A 55 13.85 -12.22 9.29
CA THR A 55 13.67 -13.67 9.51
C THR A 55 14.88 -14.47 9.03
N SER A 56 15.48 -14.10 7.90
CA SER A 56 16.68 -14.77 7.36
C SER A 56 17.94 -14.57 8.20
N LEU A 57 18.02 -13.49 9.00
CA LEU A 57 19.14 -13.21 9.90
C LEU A 57 19.00 -13.86 11.29
N THR A 58 17.82 -14.41 11.60
CA THR A 58 17.52 -14.99 12.92
C THR A 58 17.67 -16.52 12.92
N HIS A 59 18.10 -17.10 11.80
CA HIS A 59 18.22 -18.54 11.56
C HIS A 59 19.69 -18.95 11.40
#